data_AF-A0A1A3NWH6-F1
#
_entry.id   AF-A0A1A3NWH6-F1
#
_cell.length_a   1.000
_cell.length_b   1.000
_cell.length_c   1.000
_cell.angle_alpha   90.00
_cell.angle_beta   90.00
_cell.angle_gamma   90.00
#
_symmetry.space_group_name_H-M   'P 1'
#
loop_
_entity.id
_entity.type
_entity.pdbx_description
1 polymer ?
#
loop_
_entity_poly.entity_id
_entity_poly.type
_entity_poly.pdbx_seq_one_letter_code
_entity_poly.pdbx_strand_id
1 'polypeptide(L)'
;MKRGLTVAVAGAAILVAGLSGCSSDKPKSGGGSSSAASSGGGSASGTKVLIDGQDQHVTGSVVCTTAAGNVNIAIGGQAAGIAAVLSDANPPEVRSVGLGSVNGVVLGYTAGTGQGKAEATKNGNAYKITGTATGIDSANPMSPVNKPFEIDVTCS
;
A
#
# COMPACT_ATOMS: atom_id res chain seq x y z
N MET A 1 26.19 46.40 -11.55
CA MET A 1 26.44 47.01 -10.22
C MET A 1 25.13 47.60 -9.69
N LYS A 2 24.72 47.29 -8.44
CA LYS A 2 23.73 48.04 -7.61
C LYS A 2 22.28 48.13 -8.18
N ARG A 3 21.18 48.14 -7.39
CA ARG A 3 20.96 48.07 -5.92
C ARG A 3 19.47 47.83 -5.60
N GLY A 4 19.18 47.12 -4.50
CA GLY A 4 17.96 47.27 -3.67
C GLY A 4 16.64 46.71 -4.22
N LEU A 5 15.60 46.51 -3.40
CA LEU A 5 15.50 46.58 -1.93
C LEU A 5 14.37 45.63 -1.45
N THR A 6 14.49 45.09 -0.24
CA THR A 6 13.47 44.28 0.45
C THR A 6 12.28 45.09 0.95
N VAL A 7 11.07 44.52 0.91
CA VAL A 7 9.97 44.86 1.83
C VAL A 7 9.24 43.57 2.23
N ALA A 8 9.04 43.39 3.53
CA ALA A 8 8.14 42.37 4.11
C ALA A 8 6.93 43.08 4.74
N VAL A 9 5.77 42.44 4.79
CA VAL A 9 4.67 42.72 5.75
C VAL A 9 3.78 41.46 5.86
N ALA A 10 3.09 41.32 6.99
CA ALA A 10 2.48 40.08 7.46
C ALA A 10 0.97 39.93 7.16
N GLY A 11 0.49 38.68 7.26
CA GLY A 11 -0.71 38.37 8.04
C GLY A 11 -2.06 38.23 7.31
N ALA A 12 -2.65 37.04 7.39
CA ALA A 12 -4.07 36.83 7.73
C ALA A 12 -4.33 35.33 7.99
N ALA A 13 -5.03 34.99 9.06
CA ALA A 13 -5.55 33.64 9.28
C ALA A 13 -6.98 33.55 8.72
N ILE A 14 -7.35 32.42 8.12
CA ILE A 14 -8.74 32.11 7.78
C ILE A 14 -9.06 30.70 8.29
N LEU A 15 -9.86 30.66 9.36
CA LEU A 15 -10.53 29.44 9.82
C LEU A 15 -11.77 29.23 8.94
N VAL A 16 -11.82 28.15 8.16
CA VAL A 16 -13.04 27.75 7.44
C VAL A 16 -13.74 26.64 8.20
N ALA A 17 -14.60 27.03 9.15
CA ALA A 17 -15.59 26.14 9.74
C ALA A 17 -16.88 26.23 8.90
N GLY A 18 -17.10 25.25 8.03
CA GLY A 18 -18.26 25.17 7.14
C GLY A 18 -19.11 23.93 7.43
N LEU A 19 -19.87 23.93 8.53
CA LEU A 19 -20.90 22.91 8.78
C LEU A 19 -22.25 23.44 8.29
N SER A 20 -22.69 22.95 7.14
CA SER A 20 -24.01 23.27 6.57
C SER A 20 -24.56 22.01 5.92
N GLY A 21 -25.56 21.40 6.57
CA GLY A 21 -26.02 20.05 6.22
C GLY A 21 -27.18 19.56 7.10
N CYS A 22 -28.14 20.44 7.41
CA CYS A 22 -29.41 20.01 7.98
C CYS A 22 -30.29 19.37 6.89
N SER A 23 -30.32 18.04 6.83
CA SER A 23 -31.43 17.29 6.24
C SER A 23 -32.13 16.50 7.35
N SER A 24 -33.26 17.03 7.81
CA SER A 24 -34.10 16.40 8.83
C SER A 24 -35.22 15.61 8.18
N ASP A 25 -34.98 14.32 7.91
CA ASP A 25 -36.03 13.36 7.61
C ASP A 25 -35.86 12.07 8.44
N LYS A 26 -36.91 11.69 9.15
CA LYS A 26 -37.10 10.47 9.99
C LYS A 26 -38.54 9.99 9.75
N PRO A 27 -38.95 8.73 10.02
CA PRO A 27 -38.30 7.64 10.77
C PRO A 27 -38.02 6.42 9.84
N LYS A 28 -38.04 5.11 10.18
CA LYS A 28 -38.42 4.33 11.39
C LYS A 28 -37.78 2.92 11.37
N SER A 29 -37.40 2.40 12.55
CA SER A 29 -37.19 0.97 12.90
C SER A 29 -36.18 0.10 12.11
N GLY A 30 -35.32 -0.58 12.85
CA GLY A 30 -34.48 -1.69 12.37
C GLY A 30 -33.18 -1.77 13.17
N GLY A 31 -33.08 -2.69 14.13
CA GLY A 31 -31.92 -2.80 15.02
C GLY A 31 -30.86 -3.77 14.51
N GLY A 32 -29.62 -3.58 14.99
CA GLY A 32 -28.55 -4.60 14.94
C GLY A 32 -27.43 -4.31 13.94
N SER A 33 -26.19 -4.31 14.47
CA SER A 33 -24.90 -4.40 13.76
C SER A 33 -24.56 -3.34 12.69
N SER A 34 -23.55 -2.51 12.99
CA SER A 34 -22.22 -2.59 12.36
C SER A 34 -21.33 -1.43 12.83
N SER A 35 -20.21 -1.72 13.48
CA SER A 35 -19.28 -0.69 13.95
C SER A 35 -18.36 -0.22 12.82
N ALA A 36 -18.39 1.09 12.56
CA ALA A 36 -17.35 1.88 11.88
C ALA A 36 -16.90 1.42 10.48
N ALA A 37 -17.72 1.72 9.46
CA ALA A 37 -17.18 2.03 8.14
C ALA A 37 -16.54 3.44 8.19
N SER A 38 -15.21 3.51 8.17
CA SER A 38 -14.48 4.78 8.10
C SER A 38 -14.45 5.31 6.67
N SER A 39 -15.37 6.22 6.33
CA SER A 39 -15.32 7.01 5.11
C SER A 39 -14.30 8.15 5.26
N GLY A 40 -13.10 7.98 4.70
CA GLY A 40 -12.03 8.96 4.79
C GLY A 40 -11.24 9.11 3.50
N GLY A 41 -11.45 10.24 2.81
CA GLY A 41 -10.54 10.78 1.79
C GLY A 41 -10.56 10.08 0.42
N GLY A 42 -11.08 10.77 -0.59
CA GLY A 42 -10.75 10.47 -1.97
C GLY A 42 -9.29 10.82 -2.25
N SER A 43 -8.39 9.85 -2.09
CA SER A 43 -7.06 9.89 -2.72
C SER A 43 -7.18 9.33 -4.13
N ALA A 44 -6.33 9.80 -5.05
CA ALA A 44 -6.24 9.22 -6.39
C ALA A 44 -5.98 7.70 -6.31
N SER A 45 -6.52 6.93 -7.27
CA SER A 45 -6.32 5.47 -7.35
C SER A 45 -4.84 5.12 -7.22
N GLY A 46 -4.45 4.64 -6.05
CA GLY A 46 -3.09 4.85 -5.54
C GLY A 46 -2.52 3.58 -4.93
N THR A 47 -1.25 3.34 -5.24
CA THR A 47 -0.43 2.28 -4.66
C THR A 47 -0.52 2.30 -3.14
N LYS A 48 -0.93 1.18 -2.55
CA LYS A 48 -0.89 0.96 -1.11
C LYS A 48 -0.03 -0.25 -0.80
N VAL A 49 0.94 -0.08 0.09
CA VAL A 49 1.75 -1.19 0.63
C VAL A 49 1.77 -1.05 2.14
N LEU A 50 1.25 -2.05 2.84
CA LEU A 50 1.36 -2.15 4.30
C LEU A 50 2.29 -3.29 4.67
N ILE A 51 3.13 -3.06 5.67
CA ILE A 51 4.00 -4.06 6.28
C ILE A 51 3.84 -3.92 7.79
N ASP A 52 3.47 -5.01 8.47
CA ASP A 52 3.11 -4.99 9.90
C ASP A 52 1.96 -4.02 10.24
N GLY A 53 1.05 -3.81 9.28
CA GLY A 53 -0.03 -2.83 9.36
C GLY A 53 0.39 -1.37 9.20
N GLN A 54 1.69 -1.08 9.02
CA GLN A 54 2.19 0.27 8.75
C GLN A 54 2.23 0.52 7.25
N ASP A 55 1.61 1.62 6.80
CA ASP A 55 1.71 2.07 5.41
C ASP A 55 3.15 2.51 5.10
N GLN A 56 3.71 2.01 4.00
CA GLN A 56 5.07 2.31 3.58
C GLN A 56 5.16 3.62 2.78
N HIS A 57 4.03 4.27 2.49
CA HIS A 57 3.93 5.55 1.77
C HIS A 57 4.73 5.55 0.45
N VAL A 58 4.65 4.44 -0.28
CA VAL A 58 5.44 4.21 -1.50
C VAL A 58 5.05 5.22 -2.57
N THR A 59 6.04 5.93 -3.11
CA THR A 59 5.86 6.89 -4.20
C THR A 59 6.44 6.33 -5.50
N GLY A 60 5.95 6.83 -6.64
CA GLY A 60 6.32 6.35 -7.98
C GLY A 60 5.23 5.50 -8.63
N SER A 61 5.52 4.97 -9.82
CA SER A 61 4.58 4.19 -10.63
C SER A 61 4.52 2.71 -10.22
N VAL A 62 3.42 2.07 -10.62
CA VAL A 62 3.29 0.61 -10.67
C VAL A 62 3.46 0.18 -12.11
N VAL A 63 4.47 -0.65 -12.40
CA VAL A 63 4.70 -1.18 -13.74
C VAL A 63 4.43 -2.68 -13.72
N CYS A 64 3.58 -3.14 -14.62
CA CYS A 64 3.23 -4.56 -14.76
C CYS A 64 3.70 -5.09 -16.12
N THR A 65 4.29 -6.29 -16.14
CA THR A 65 4.77 -6.92 -17.37
C THR A 65 4.48 -8.42 -17.34
N THR A 66 3.67 -8.89 -18.28
CA THR A 66 3.34 -10.31 -18.41
C THR A 66 4.36 -11.00 -19.32
N ALA A 67 5.03 -12.04 -18.81
CA ALA A 67 5.98 -12.84 -19.55
C ALA A 67 6.06 -14.28 -19.00
N ALA A 68 6.17 -15.27 -19.89
CA ALA A 68 6.38 -16.68 -19.55
C ALA A 68 5.41 -17.23 -18.47
N GLY A 69 4.11 -16.96 -18.59
CA GLY A 69 3.08 -17.42 -17.65
C GLY A 69 2.99 -16.65 -16.32
N ASN A 70 3.73 -15.54 -16.20
CA ASN A 70 3.79 -14.74 -14.97
C ASN A 70 3.47 -13.26 -15.24
N VAL A 71 2.81 -12.62 -14.27
CA VAL A 71 2.65 -11.17 -14.17
C VAL A 71 3.71 -10.66 -13.19
N ASN A 72 4.65 -9.88 -13.69
CA ASN A 72 5.70 -9.23 -12.90
C ASN A 72 5.23 -7.81 -12.57
N ILE A 73 5.13 -7.48 -11.29
CA ILE A 73 4.67 -6.18 -10.78
C ILE A 73 5.85 -5.51 -10.08
N ALA A 74 6.26 -4.33 -10.53
CA ALA A 74 7.27 -3.50 -9.88
C ALA A 74 6.61 -2.23 -9.33
N ILE A 75 6.95 -1.85 -8.10
CA ILE A 75 6.25 -0.79 -7.35
C ILE A 75 7.26 0.24 -6.86
N GLY A 76 7.09 1.51 -7.23
CA GLY A 76 7.93 2.63 -6.76
C GLY A 76 9.36 2.67 -7.32
N GLY A 77 9.68 1.80 -8.28
CA GLY A 77 10.99 1.73 -8.93
C GLY A 77 12.12 1.22 -8.02
N GLN A 78 13.38 1.43 -8.45
CA GLN A 78 14.55 0.88 -7.77
C GLN A 78 14.70 1.35 -6.31
N ALA A 79 14.27 2.57 -5.99
CA ALA A 79 14.41 3.13 -4.64
C ALA A 79 13.49 2.47 -3.61
N ALA A 80 12.29 2.03 -4.03
CA ALA A 80 11.38 1.29 -3.17
C ALA A 80 11.81 -0.19 -3.02
N GLY A 81 12.29 -0.81 -4.11
CA GLY A 81 12.73 -2.21 -4.09
C GLY A 81 11.60 -3.21 -3.87
N ILE A 82 10.34 -2.80 -4.10
CA ILE A 82 9.14 -3.62 -3.91
C ILE A 82 8.72 -4.22 -5.25
N ALA A 83 8.54 -5.54 -5.29
CA ALA A 83 8.09 -6.25 -6.47
C ALA A 83 7.29 -7.52 -6.11
N ALA A 84 6.45 -7.99 -7.02
CA ALA A 84 5.76 -9.26 -6.90
C ALA A 84 5.76 -10.02 -8.23
N VAL A 85 5.81 -11.34 -8.15
CA VAL A 85 5.61 -12.24 -9.29
C VAL A 85 4.39 -13.09 -9.01
N LEU A 86 3.39 -12.97 -9.87
CA LEU A 86 2.15 -13.74 -9.83
C LEU A 86 2.06 -14.64 -11.07
N SER A 87 1.26 -15.70 -11.04
CA SER A 87 0.83 -16.34 -12.29
C SER A 87 -0.14 -15.43 -13.07
N ASP A 88 -0.25 -15.64 -14.38
CA ASP A 88 -1.26 -14.97 -15.23
C ASP A 88 -2.66 -15.60 -15.18
N ALA A 89 -2.85 -16.61 -14.33
CA ALA A 89 -4.12 -17.29 -14.07
C ALA A 89 -5.15 -16.40 -13.34
N ASN A 90 -6.38 -16.91 -13.21
CA ASN A 90 -7.46 -16.27 -12.46
C ASN A 90 -8.20 -17.29 -11.57
N PRO A 91 -8.10 -17.21 -10.23
CA PRO A 91 -7.28 -16.25 -9.47
C PRO A 91 -5.77 -16.44 -9.70
N PRO A 92 -4.96 -15.38 -9.57
CA PRO A 92 -3.51 -15.48 -9.68
C PRO A 92 -2.88 -16.15 -8.44
N GLU A 93 -1.94 -17.06 -8.67
CA GLU A 93 -1.10 -17.64 -7.62
C GLU A 93 0.11 -16.72 -7.35
N VAL A 94 0.46 -16.51 -6.07
CA VAL A 94 1.67 -15.74 -5.72
C VAL A 94 2.89 -16.65 -5.85
N ARG A 95 3.85 -16.29 -6.72
CA ARG A 95 5.14 -16.98 -6.85
C ARG A 95 6.17 -16.42 -5.89
N SER A 96 6.28 -15.09 -5.85
CA SER A 96 7.16 -14.39 -4.90
C SER A 96 6.72 -12.94 -4.66
N VAL A 97 7.16 -12.38 -3.54
CA VAL A 97 7.05 -10.95 -3.21
C VAL A 97 8.38 -10.50 -2.59
N GLY A 98 8.94 -9.40 -3.06
CA GLY A 98 10.01 -8.66 -2.38
C GLY A 98 9.44 -7.36 -1.83
N LEU A 99 9.71 -7.06 -0.56
CA LEU A 99 9.19 -5.87 0.14
C LEU A 99 10.29 -4.83 0.42
N GLY A 100 11.46 -4.96 -0.20
CA GLY A 100 12.63 -4.15 0.12
C GLY A 100 13.20 -4.43 1.51
N SER A 101 13.87 -3.42 2.09
CA SER A 101 14.43 -3.46 3.44
C SER A 101 13.58 -2.63 4.40
N VAL A 102 13.07 -3.26 5.45
CA VAL A 102 12.26 -2.61 6.49
C VAL A 102 12.98 -2.77 7.82
N ASN A 103 13.33 -1.65 8.46
CA ASN A 103 14.09 -1.61 9.71
C ASN A 103 15.41 -2.42 9.67
N GLY A 104 16.07 -2.47 8.51
CA GLY A 104 17.32 -3.21 8.30
C GLY A 104 17.14 -4.69 7.92
N VAL A 105 15.91 -5.21 7.90
CA VAL A 105 15.59 -6.59 7.50
C VAL A 105 15.04 -6.59 6.08
N VAL A 106 15.68 -7.32 5.17
CA VAL A 106 15.11 -7.59 3.84
C VAL A 106 13.98 -8.60 3.98
N LEU A 107 12.76 -8.21 3.59
CA LEU A 107 11.56 -9.03 3.72
C LEU A 107 11.08 -9.52 2.36
N GLY A 108 10.68 -10.79 2.30
CA GLY A 108 10.07 -11.35 1.09
C GLY A 108 9.30 -12.65 1.34
N TYR A 109 8.62 -13.11 0.30
CA TYR A 109 7.94 -14.39 0.24
C TYR A 109 8.36 -15.12 -1.04
N THR A 110 8.52 -16.44 -0.96
CA THR A 110 8.75 -17.31 -2.12
C THR A 110 7.99 -18.62 -1.92
N ALA A 111 7.13 -18.96 -2.87
CA ALA A 111 6.33 -20.18 -2.84
C ALA A 111 7.20 -21.45 -2.81
N GLY A 112 6.68 -22.52 -2.20
CA GLY A 112 7.37 -23.83 -2.13
C GLY A 112 8.50 -23.93 -1.10
N THR A 113 8.91 -22.83 -0.45
CA THR A 113 9.97 -22.82 0.58
C THR A 113 9.52 -23.36 1.94
N GLY A 114 8.20 -23.47 2.17
CA GLY A 114 7.62 -23.73 3.50
C GLY A 114 7.66 -22.53 4.45
N GLN A 115 8.14 -21.36 4.00
CA GLN A 115 8.22 -20.14 4.79
C GLN A 115 7.20 -19.09 4.34
N GLY A 116 6.50 -18.49 5.31
CA GLY A 116 5.46 -17.52 5.03
C GLY A 116 4.26 -18.11 4.28
N LYS A 117 3.43 -17.22 3.73
CA LYS A 117 2.29 -17.54 2.84
C LYS A 117 1.89 -16.28 2.09
N ALA A 118 1.33 -16.40 0.89
CA ALA A 118 0.71 -15.28 0.21
C ALA A 118 -0.41 -15.74 -0.72
N GLU A 119 -1.43 -14.90 -0.84
CA GLU A 119 -2.59 -15.08 -1.71
C GLU A 119 -2.78 -13.81 -2.52
N ALA A 120 -3.34 -13.93 -3.73
CA ALA A 120 -3.65 -12.78 -4.57
C ALA A 120 -5.02 -12.88 -5.20
N THR A 121 -5.64 -11.72 -5.40
CA THR A 121 -6.87 -11.54 -6.16
C THR A 121 -6.66 -10.47 -7.22
N LYS A 122 -7.40 -10.58 -8.32
CA LYS A 122 -7.34 -9.65 -9.46
C LYS A 122 -8.73 -9.15 -9.79
N ASN A 123 -8.86 -7.84 -10.01
CA ASN A 123 -10.08 -7.20 -10.49
C ASN A 123 -9.72 -6.21 -11.62
N GLY A 124 -9.93 -6.63 -12.87
CA GLY A 124 -9.45 -5.88 -14.03
C GLY A 124 -7.92 -5.72 -14.01
N ASN A 125 -7.45 -4.47 -13.88
CA ASN A 125 -6.03 -4.14 -13.76
C ASN A 125 -5.55 -4.00 -12.29
N ALA A 126 -6.46 -4.10 -11.31
CA ALA A 126 -6.13 -4.05 -9.90
C ALA A 126 -5.72 -5.44 -9.39
N TYR A 127 -4.67 -5.49 -8.58
CA TYR A 127 -4.17 -6.67 -7.89
C TYR A 127 -4.08 -6.37 -6.41
N LYS A 128 -4.67 -7.26 -5.61
CA LYS A 128 -4.52 -7.27 -4.16
C LYS A 128 -3.78 -8.53 -3.75
N ILE A 129 -2.64 -8.36 -3.08
CA ILE A 129 -1.78 -9.43 -2.59
C ILE A 129 -1.69 -9.29 -1.07
N THR A 130 -1.99 -10.35 -0.33
CA THR A 130 -1.87 -10.39 1.13
C THR A 130 -1.04 -11.58 1.55
N GLY A 131 -0.36 -11.48 2.69
CA GLY A 131 0.47 -12.60 3.13
C GLY A 131 1.26 -12.36 4.41
N THR A 132 2.26 -13.22 4.58
CA THR A 132 3.28 -13.14 5.62
C THR A 132 4.63 -13.33 4.94
N ALA A 133 5.43 -12.27 4.92
CA ALA A 133 6.79 -12.27 4.43
C ALA A 133 7.76 -12.66 5.56
N THR A 134 8.89 -13.21 5.17
CA THR A 134 9.98 -13.64 6.06
C THR A 134 11.26 -12.90 5.72
N GLY A 135 12.14 -12.72 6.69
CA GLY A 135 13.48 -12.16 6.53
C GLY A 135 14.40 -12.59 7.65
N ILE A 136 15.70 -12.33 7.50
CA ILE A 136 16.72 -12.60 8.53
C ILE A 136 17.22 -11.26 9.06
N ASP A 137 17.14 -11.09 10.38
CA ASP A 137 17.79 -9.98 11.07
C ASP A 137 19.26 -10.34 11.33
N SER A 138 20.19 -9.49 10.88
CA SER A 138 21.62 -9.69 11.11
C SER A 138 22.02 -9.54 12.59
N ALA A 139 21.22 -8.83 13.40
CA ALA A 139 21.39 -8.77 14.85
C ALA A 139 20.88 -10.03 15.57
N ASN A 140 20.02 -10.83 14.94
CA ASN A 140 19.51 -12.09 15.49
C ASN A 140 19.27 -13.15 14.40
N PRO A 141 20.34 -13.70 13.78
CA PRO A 141 20.22 -14.60 12.63
C PRO A 141 19.69 -15.99 12.98
N MET A 142 19.52 -16.30 14.27
CA MET A 142 19.01 -17.59 14.77
C MET A 142 17.49 -17.71 14.69
N SER A 143 16.76 -16.60 14.46
CA SER A 143 15.29 -16.59 14.39
C SER A 143 14.81 -15.75 13.20
N PRO A 144 14.04 -16.32 12.24
CA PRO A 144 13.52 -15.54 11.13
C PRO A 144 12.45 -14.54 11.61
N VAL A 145 12.51 -13.33 11.07
CA VAL A 145 11.52 -12.28 11.29
C VAL A 145 10.36 -12.54 10.32
N ASN A 146 9.14 -12.64 10.86
CA ASN A 146 7.92 -12.79 10.07
C ASN A 146 7.07 -11.52 10.19
N LYS A 147 6.63 -10.95 9.06
CA LYS A 147 5.78 -9.75 9.02
C LYS A 147 4.57 -9.96 8.09
N PRO A 148 3.33 -9.64 8.53
CA PRO A 148 2.20 -9.62 7.63
C PRO A 148 2.34 -8.45 6.65
N PHE A 149 1.85 -8.62 5.43
CA PHE A 149 1.84 -7.57 4.42
C PHE A 149 0.54 -7.55 3.61
N GLU A 150 0.26 -6.39 3.04
CA GLU A 150 -0.81 -6.15 2.09
C GLU A 150 -0.31 -5.20 1.00
N ILE A 151 -0.48 -5.57 -0.26
CA ILE A 151 -0.18 -4.77 -1.43
C ILE A 151 -1.50 -4.62 -2.19
N ASP A 152 -1.92 -3.38 -2.44
CA ASP A 152 -3.08 -3.03 -3.25
C ASP A 152 -2.62 -2.06 -4.34
N VAL A 153 -2.65 -2.51 -5.60
CA VAL A 153 -2.05 -1.79 -6.73
C VAL A 153 -2.90 -1.92 -7.99
N THR A 154 -2.91 -0.87 -8.80
CA THR A 154 -3.46 -0.91 -10.16
C THR A 154 -2.33 -0.78 -11.17
N CYS A 155 -2.27 -1.72 -12.12
CA CYS A 155 -1.36 -1.64 -13.25
C CYS A 155 -1.79 -0.50 -14.20
N SER A 156 -0.88 0.43 -14.47
CA SER A 156 -1.01 1.47 -15.52
C SER A 156 -0.55 0.97 -16.88
#